data_AF-A0A428UIA5-F1
#
_entry.id   AF-A0A428UIA5-F1
#
_cell.length_a   1.000
_cell.length_b   1.000
_cell.length_c   1.000
_cell.angle_alpha   90.00
_cell.angle_beta   90.00
_cell.angle_gamma   90.00
#
_symmetry.space_group_name_H-M   'P 1'
#
loop_
_entity.id
_entity.type
_entity.pdbx_description
1 polymer ?
#
loop_
_entity_poly.entity_id
_entity_poly.type
_entity_poly.pdbx_seq_one_letter_code
_entity_poly.pdbx_strand_id
1 'polypeptide(L)'
;MSLFVCSNSSRVLLRSALRGLASKVSSSAPQPFAPTRWISGCASRSRQGLCLSSSDARSHNAAFVTQYPSYETRRTLFSDRTIRKYEDLPKDYRDQIGLPFRNIDLKDGEVLGVFGKGINSKRANHLLRILHGRRVAGTLDDPAFAIHTASFTKDQIEKALKYLRESVPVNEVINAGLRAEDELAQLEQEMEAAENEKLAKEAAKKEETKAPASSYTPDPVYGHSKFDEIRARNVAKRKAQEAAEEEERKAAEARGEVASGPLAKAGEQKERQISNPRIAEYHRKAQSDLEAPPELKAWERILPSATIVALVIGFLAAVATVYEEPDARYRVFPDISTAHATLGAIIAINVLVWAAGGSLLSGPCSTST
;
A
#
# COMPACT_ATOMS: atom_id res chain seq x y z
N MET A 1 27.36 -26.92 -40.93
CA MET A 1 27.26 -26.74 -39.47
C MET A 1 27.92 -25.43 -39.12
N SER A 2 27.12 -24.38 -38.93
CA SER A 2 27.60 -23.02 -38.65
C SER A 2 26.98 -22.57 -37.33
N LEU A 3 27.84 -22.41 -36.34
CA LEU A 3 27.49 -22.01 -34.99
C LEU A 3 27.21 -20.50 -34.93
N PHE A 4 26.11 -20.17 -34.26
CA PHE A 4 25.75 -18.84 -33.77
C PHE A 4 26.84 -18.27 -32.86
N VAL A 5 27.07 -16.94 -32.90
CA VAL A 5 27.13 -16.05 -31.72
C VAL A 5 26.95 -14.59 -32.21
N CYS A 6 25.91 -13.92 -31.70
CA CYS A 6 25.74 -12.47 -31.75
C CYS A 6 26.50 -11.81 -30.59
N SER A 7 27.04 -10.60 -30.80
CA SER A 7 27.48 -9.72 -29.71
C SER A 7 26.95 -8.30 -29.98
N ASN A 8 26.02 -7.85 -29.14
CA ASN A 8 25.57 -6.47 -29.05
C ASN A 8 25.58 -6.08 -27.58
N SER A 9 26.51 -5.22 -27.19
CA SER A 9 26.58 -4.64 -25.85
C SER A 9 26.63 -3.12 -25.94
N SER A 10 25.56 -2.53 -25.41
CA SER A 10 25.25 -1.12 -25.27
C SER A 10 26.33 -0.37 -24.48
N ARG A 11 26.76 0.80 -24.98
CA ARG A 11 27.52 1.80 -24.22
C ARG A 11 26.67 3.05 -24.08
N VAL A 12 26.22 3.37 -22.88
CA VAL A 12 25.82 4.73 -22.50
C VAL A 12 26.45 5.04 -21.16
N LEU A 13 27.43 5.95 -21.20
CA LEU A 13 28.17 6.46 -20.04
C LEU A 13 27.46 7.69 -19.49
N LEU A 14 27.34 7.70 -18.17
CA LEU A 14 27.04 8.85 -17.31
C LEU A 14 28.00 10.02 -17.60
N ARG A 15 27.46 11.23 -17.71
CA ARG A 15 28.22 12.48 -17.56
C ARG A 15 27.53 13.40 -16.57
N SER A 16 28.18 13.58 -15.43
CA SER A 16 27.98 14.67 -14.49
C SER A 16 29.29 15.47 -14.42
N ALA A 17 29.23 16.80 -14.52
CA ALA A 17 30.00 17.77 -13.70
C ALA A 17 30.02 19.19 -14.31
N LEU A 18 29.61 20.14 -13.46
CA LEU A 18 30.26 21.44 -13.12
C LEU A 18 30.57 22.49 -14.20
N ARG A 19 30.01 23.69 -13.99
CA ARG A 19 30.57 25.06 -14.16
C ARG A 19 29.47 26.05 -13.71
N GLY A 20 29.70 27.11 -12.96
CA GLY A 20 30.88 27.71 -12.35
C GLY A 20 30.41 28.86 -11.44
N LEU A 21 31.14 29.08 -10.34
CA LEU A 21 31.00 30.26 -9.49
C LEU A 21 31.71 31.46 -10.13
N ALA A 22 31.09 32.63 -10.10
CA ALA A 22 31.76 33.91 -10.27
C ALA A 22 31.21 34.95 -9.27
N SER A 23 32.11 35.36 -8.38
CA SER A 23 32.29 36.67 -7.72
C SER A 23 31.10 37.62 -7.47
N LYS A 24 30.94 38.02 -6.20
CA LYS A 24 31.44 39.33 -5.72
C LYS A 24 31.33 39.47 -4.20
N VAL A 25 32.44 39.91 -3.63
CA VAL A 25 32.63 40.44 -2.27
C VAL A 25 32.20 41.91 -2.26
N SER A 26 31.45 42.34 -1.23
CA SER A 26 31.59 43.68 -0.65
C SER A 26 30.93 43.78 0.75
N SER A 27 31.79 43.89 1.77
CA SER A 27 31.74 44.80 2.94
C SER A 27 30.42 45.14 3.67
N SER A 28 30.27 44.55 4.86
CA SER A 28 30.10 45.16 6.20
C SER A 28 29.18 46.39 6.47
N ALA A 29 28.15 46.11 7.30
CA ALA A 29 27.73 46.79 8.56
C ALA A 29 27.06 48.19 8.53
N PRO A 30 26.39 48.63 9.63
CA PRO A 30 25.38 47.97 10.46
C PRO A 30 24.06 48.80 10.57
N GLN A 31 23.02 48.17 11.13
CA GLN A 31 21.76 48.81 11.58
C GLN A 31 22.02 49.95 12.57
N PRO A 32 21.08 50.92 12.71
CA PRO A 32 20.34 50.96 13.97
C PRO A 32 18.85 51.39 13.94
N PHE A 33 18.14 50.84 14.92
CA PHE A 33 17.05 51.40 15.75
C PHE A 33 15.72 51.87 15.11
N ALA A 34 14.66 51.15 15.50
CA ALA A 34 13.28 51.63 15.58
C ALA A 34 13.13 52.81 16.55
N PRO A 35 12.02 53.57 16.46
CA PRO A 35 11.00 53.35 17.48
C PRO A 35 9.55 53.39 16.99
N THR A 36 8.72 52.77 17.80
CA THR A 36 7.25 52.74 17.87
C THR A 36 6.56 54.09 17.71
N ARG A 37 5.43 54.13 16.99
CA ARG A 37 4.25 54.89 17.44
C ARG A 37 2.93 54.39 16.85
N TRP A 38 2.00 54.15 17.76
CA TRP A 38 0.58 53.93 17.56
C TRP A 38 -0.15 55.23 17.15
N ILE A 39 -1.34 55.08 16.54
CA ILE A 39 -2.66 55.64 16.93
C ILE A 39 -3.57 55.80 15.69
N SER A 40 -4.85 55.44 15.88
CA SER A 40 -6.05 55.84 15.11
C SER A 40 -6.19 55.34 13.68
N GLY A 41 -7.36 54.90 13.22
CA GLY A 41 -8.71 55.11 13.76
C GLY A 41 -9.63 55.53 12.62
N CYS A 42 -10.76 54.83 12.51
CA CYS A 42 -12.00 55.22 11.83
C CYS A 42 -12.10 55.09 10.29
N ALA A 43 -13.03 54.18 9.95
CA ALA A 43 -14.25 54.44 9.18
C ALA A 43 -14.23 54.33 7.64
N SER A 44 -14.92 53.27 7.19
CA SER A 44 -15.96 53.23 6.15
C SER A 44 -15.81 54.08 4.88
N ARG A 45 -15.87 53.40 3.72
CA ARG A 45 -17.04 53.45 2.83
C ARG A 45 -16.88 52.57 1.60
N SER A 46 -18.00 51.97 1.24
CA SER A 46 -18.35 51.42 -0.07
C SER A 46 -17.86 52.25 -1.26
N ARG A 47 -17.42 51.60 -2.35
CA ARG A 47 -18.22 51.47 -3.58
C ARG A 47 -17.47 50.69 -4.67
N GLN A 48 -18.31 50.10 -5.52
CA GLN A 48 -18.05 49.35 -6.73
C GLN A 48 -17.17 50.10 -7.74
N GLY A 49 -16.44 49.35 -8.56
CA GLY A 49 -15.77 49.87 -9.75
C GLY A 49 -15.05 48.76 -10.51
N LEU A 50 -15.70 48.27 -11.57
CA LEU A 50 -15.11 47.46 -12.65
C LEU A 50 -13.94 48.21 -13.30
N CYS A 51 -12.91 47.48 -13.74
CA CYS A 51 -12.31 47.55 -15.09
C CYS A 51 -10.99 46.76 -15.18
N LEU A 52 -10.99 45.80 -16.11
CA LEU A 52 -9.96 45.50 -17.13
C LEU A 52 -8.52 45.15 -16.70
N SER A 53 -8.20 43.88 -16.97
CA SER A 53 -7.06 43.41 -17.78
C SER A 53 -5.72 44.12 -17.62
N SER A 54 -4.79 43.45 -16.93
CA SER A 54 -3.37 43.52 -17.27
C SER A 54 -2.81 42.10 -17.32
N SER A 55 -2.32 41.77 -18.50
CA SER A 55 -1.49 40.63 -18.84
C SER A 55 -0.19 40.66 -18.03
N ASP A 56 0.09 39.56 -17.33
CA ASP A 56 1.47 39.22 -16.97
C ASP A 56 1.71 37.73 -17.21
N ALA A 57 2.55 37.48 -18.21
CA ALA A 57 3.15 36.20 -18.49
C ALA A 57 4.24 35.93 -17.44
N ARG A 58 4.05 34.91 -16.61
CA ARG A 58 5.16 34.27 -15.87
C ARG A 58 5.05 32.75 -15.97
N SER A 59 5.93 32.23 -16.83
CA SER A 59 6.73 31.02 -16.68
C SER A 59 6.37 30.14 -15.47
N HIS A 60 5.68 29.04 -15.73
CA HIS A 60 5.67 27.88 -14.85
C HIS A 60 6.42 26.74 -15.54
N ASN A 61 7.54 26.35 -14.93
CA ASN A 61 8.15 25.05 -15.15
C ASN A 61 7.10 23.98 -14.86
N ALA A 62 6.65 23.29 -15.89
CA ALA A 62 5.77 22.14 -15.78
C ALA A 62 6.56 20.97 -15.20
N ALA A 63 6.61 20.88 -13.87
CA ALA A 63 6.83 19.61 -13.21
C ALA A 63 5.59 18.74 -13.50
N PHE A 64 5.82 17.60 -14.17
CA PHE A 64 4.85 16.55 -14.38
C PHE A 64 4.32 16.06 -13.02
N VAL A 65 3.24 16.67 -12.55
CA VAL A 65 2.38 16.11 -11.51
C VAL A 65 1.16 15.60 -12.24
N THR A 66 1.12 14.29 -12.46
CA THR A 66 -0.11 13.56 -12.81
C THR A 66 -1.09 13.68 -11.64
N GLN A 67 -1.79 14.82 -11.59
CA GLN A 67 -2.99 14.98 -10.77
C GLN A 67 -4.07 14.11 -11.39
N TYR A 68 -4.19 12.87 -10.91
CA TYR A 68 -5.42 12.12 -11.08
C TYR A 68 -6.45 12.75 -10.15
N PRO A 69 -7.53 13.36 -10.66
CA PRO A 69 -8.63 13.78 -9.81
C PRO A 69 -9.24 12.53 -9.17
N SER A 70 -9.08 12.40 -7.85
CA SER A 70 -9.79 11.42 -7.04
C SER A 70 -11.27 11.81 -7.01
N TYR A 71 -12.02 11.35 -7.99
CA TYR A 71 -13.48 11.44 -8.00
C TYR A 71 -14.06 10.45 -6.97
N GLU A 72 -13.95 10.78 -5.69
CA GLU A 72 -14.83 10.19 -4.68
C GLU A 72 -16.27 10.62 -4.99
N THR A 73 -17.04 9.66 -5.50
CA THR A 73 -18.42 9.84 -5.90
C THR A 73 -19.27 10.05 -4.65
N ARG A 74 -19.54 11.32 -4.29
CA ARG A 74 -20.56 11.66 -3.29
C ARG A 74 -21.91 11.09 -3.74
N ARG A 75 -22.38 10.05 -3.05
CA ARG A 75 -23.71 9.46 -3.24
C ARG A 75 -24.79 10.46 -2.80
N THR A 76 -25.32 11.25 -3.73
CA THR A 76 -26.56 12.01 -3.53
C THR A 76 -27.76 11.14 -3.90
N LEU A 77 -28.96 11.43 -3.38
CA LEU A 77 -30.19 10.70 -3.72
C LEU A 77 -30.61 10.85 -5.20
N PHE A 78 -29.87 11.65 -5.97
CA PHE A 78 -29.96 11.82 -7.42
C PHE A 78 -28.69 11.33 -8.14
N SER A 79 -27.91 10.44 -7.54
CA SER A 79 -26.66 9.96 -8.13
C SER A 79 -26.95 9.08 -9.36
N ASP A 80 -26.27 9.39 -10.45
CA ASP A 80 -26.22 8.59 -11.67
C ASP A 80 -25.83 7.13 -11.34
N ARG A 81 -26.63 6.15 -11.76
CA ARG A 81 -26.42 4.71 -11.48
C ARG A 81 -25.36 4.07 -12.38
N THR A 82 -24.49 4.88 -12.97
CA THR A 82 -23.48 4.40 -13.93
C THR A 82 -22.31 3.77 -13.21
N ILE A 83 -22.05 2.51 -13.53
CA ILE A 83 -20.95 1.75 -12.94
C ILE A 83 -19.66 2.16 -13.65
N ARG A 84 -18.63 2.53 -12.89
CA ARG A 84 -17.38 3.08 -13.45
C ARG A 84 -16.13 2.32 -13.02
N LYS A 85 -16.20 1.62 -11.90
CA LYS A 85 -15.09 0.90 -11.28
C LYS A 85 -15.20 -0.58 -11.57
N TYR A 86 -14.05 -1.23 -11.73
CA TYR A 86 -13.95 -2.68 -11.89
C TYR A 86 -14.56 -3.44 -10.70
N GLU A 87 -14.31 -2.99 -9.47
CA GLU A 87 -14.82 -3.60 -8.24
C GLU A 87 -16.36 -3.63 -8.15
N ASP A 88 -17.02 -2.64 -8.76
CA ASP A 88 -18.48 -2.50 -8.76
C ASP A 88 -19.13 -3.33 -9.90
N LEU A 89 -18.33 -4.07 -10.68
CA LEU A 89 -18.82 -4.86 -11.80
C LEU A 89 -19.66 -6.05 -11.31
N PRO A 90 -20.91 -6.23 -11.79
CA PRO A 90 -21.72 -7.38 -11.41
C PRO A 90 -21.04 -8.69 -11.82
N LYS A 91 -21.11 -9.71 -10.97
CA LYS A 91 -20.56 -11.05 -11.26
C LYS A 91 -21.18 -11.70 -12.50
N ASP A 92 -22.43 -11.37 -12.79
CA ASP A 92 -23.17 -11.85 -13.96
C ASP A 92 -22.94 -11.02 -15.23
N TYR A 93 -21.99 -10.08 -15.20
CA TYR A 93 -21.68 -9.21 -16.33
C TYR A 93 -21.21 -10.01 -17.56
N ARG A 94 -21.74 -9.63 -18.73
CA ARG A 94 -21.38 -10.20 -20.02
C ARG A 94 -21.14 -9.10 -21.04
N ASP A 95 -19.99 -9.17 -21.72
CA ASP A 95 -19.60 -8.20 -22.74
C ASP A 95 -20.63 -8.05 -23.86
N GLN A 96 -21.33 -9.12 -24.23
CA GLN A 96 -22.37 -9.11 -25.26
C GLN A 96 -23.53 -8.16 -24.92
N ILE A 97 -23.93 -8.10 -23.65
CA ILE A 97 -25.04 -7.25 -23.20
C ILE A 97 -24.54 -5.83 -22.92
N GLY A 98 -23.32 -5.74 -22.40
CA GLY A 98 -22.68 -4.50 -22.02
C GLY A 98 -23.32 -3.86 -20.78
N LEU A 99 -22.79 -2.70 -20.41
CA LEU A 99 -23.16 -1.98 -19.20
C LEU A 99 -23.88 -0.68 -19.52
N PRO A 100 -24.94 -0.30 -18.79
CA PRO A 100 -25.60 0.98 -19.01
C PRO A 100 -24.65 2.14 -18.67
N PHE A 101 -24.48 3.06 -19.61
CA PHE A 101 -23.63 4.24 -19.48
C PHE A 101 -24.41 5.51 -19.07
N ARG A 102 -25.75 5.45 -19.12
CA ARG A 102 -26.70 6.49 -18.70
C ARG A 102 -28.01 5.81 -18.28
N ASN A 103 -28.89 6.56 -17.60
CA ASN A 103 -30.23 6.09 -17.25
C ASN A 103 -31.18 5.99 -18.47
N ILE A 104 -30.97 6.83 -19.48
CA ILE A 104 -31.81 6.92 -20.69
C ILE A 104 -30.91 6.77 -21.91
N ASP A 105 -31.32 5.87 -22.80
CA ASP A 105 -30.65 5.63 -24.08
C ASP A 105 -30.69 6.86 -24.99
N LEU A 106 -29.68 7.02 -25.86
CA LEU A 106 -29.61 8.15 -26.79
C LEU A 106 -30.76 8.10 -27.80
N LYS A 107 -31.35 9.26 -28.06
CA LYS A 107 -32.36 9.43 -29.10
C LYS A 107 -31.72 9.52 -30.48
N ASP A 108 -32.49 9.25 -31.52
CA ASP A 108 -32.03 9.25 -32.93
C ASP A 108 -31.29 10.53 -33.33
N GLY A 109 -31.76 11.70 -32.89
CA GLY A 109 -31.09 12.97 -33.16
C GLY A 109 -29.71 13.08 -32.51
N GLU A 110 -29.55 12.60 -31.28
CA GLU A 110 -28.27 12.61 -30.56
C GLU A 110 -27.29 11.60 -31.18
N VAL A 111 -27.79 10.43 -31.57
CA VAL A 111 -27.01 9.39 -32.27
C VAL A 111 -26.49 9.92 -33.61
N LEU A 112 -27.32 10.63 -34.37
CA LEU A 112 -26.89 11.31 -35.60
C LEU A 112 -25.80 12.35 -35.34
N GLY A 113 -25.84 13.05 -34.19
CA GLY A 113 -24.80 14.00 -33.79
C GLY A 113 -23.46 13.34 -33.45
N VAL A 114 -23.48 12.18 -32.78
CA VAL A 114 -22.27 11.47 -32.34
C VAL A 114 -21.66 10.61 -33.45
N PHE A 115 -22.48 9.78 -34.10
CA PHE A 115 -22.01 8.79 -35.07
C PHE A 115 -22.08 9.28 -36.52
N GLY A 116 -23.03 10.17 -36.81
CA GLY A 116 -23.40 10.56 -38.17
C GLY A 116 -24.48 9.65 -38.77
N LYS A 117 -24.73 9.83 -40.07
CA LYS A 117 -25.65 8.96 -40.83
C LYS A 117 -24.99 7.60 -41.05
N GLY A 118 -25.64 6.50 -40.67
CA GLY A 118 -25.14 5.14 -40.91
C GLY A 118 -25.29 4.15 -39.76
N ILE A 119 -25.84 4.56 -38.62
CA ILE A 119 -26.17 3.65 -37.52
C ILE A 119 -27.55 3.98 -36.94
N ASN A 120 -28.34 2.96 -36.65
CA ASN A 120 -29.61 3.09 -35.95
C ASN A 120 -29.38 3.26 -34.45
N SER A 121 -30.24 4.00 -33.77
CA SER A 121 -30.09 4.31 -32.35
C SER A 121 -30.00 3.09 -31.45
N LYS A 122 -30.80 2.06 -31.74
CA LYS A 122 -30.74 0.79 -31.01
C LYS A 122 -29.36 0.13 -31.13
N ARG A 123 -28.75 0.12 -32.32
CA ARG A 123 -27.40 -0.41 -32.55
C ARG A 123 -26.32 0.46 -31.90
N ALA A 124 -26.47 1.78 -31.98
CA ALA A 124 -25.53 2.73 -31.38
C ALA A 124 -25.51 2.63 -29.85
N ASN A 125 -26.68 2.61 -29.20
CA ASN A 125 -26.79 2.44 -27.76
C ASN A 125 -26.26 1.06 -27.31
N HIS A 126 -26.51 0.01 -28.09
CA HIS A 126 -25.93 -1.30 -27.81
C HIS A 126 -24.39 -1.28 -27.88
N LEU A 127 -23.81 -0.67 -28.93
CA LEU A 127 -22.36 -0.50 -29.05
C LEU A 127 -21.78 0.28 -27.86
N LEU A 128 -22.42 1.38 -27.47
CA LEU A 128 -22.01 2.20 -26.32
C LEU A 128 -22.03 1.40 -25.02
N ARG A 129 -23.02 0.53 -24.83
CA ARG A 129 -23.10 -0.34 -23.64
C ARG A 129 -21.97 -1.37 -23.62
N ILE A 130 -21.70 -2.03 -24.75
CA ILE A 130 -20.59 -2.99 -24.87
C ILE A 130 -19.27 -2.30 -24.54
N LEU A 131 -19.00 -1.17 -25.18
CA LEU A 131 -17.73 -0.44 -24.99
C LEU A 131 -17.61 0.12 -23.57
N HIS A 132 -18.69 0.63 -22.98
CA HIS A 132 -18.65 1.09 -21.60
C HIS A 132 -18.35 -0.06 -20.64
N GLY A 133 -19.00 -1.22 -20.83
CA GLY A 133 -18.70 -2.42 -20.06
C GLY A 133 -17.23 -2.82 -20.17
N ARG A 134 -16.67 -2.87 -21.39
CA ARG A 134 -15.24 -3.19 -21.60
C ARG A 134 -14.28 -2.19 -20.98
N ARG A 135 -14.60 -0.89 -21.00
CA ARG A 135 -13.81 0.17 -20.32
C ARG A 135 -13.78 -0.02 -18.80
N VAL A 136 -14.88 -0.45 -18.21
CA VAL A 136 -15.00 -0.70 -16.77
C VAL A 136 -14.36 -2.04 -16.40
N ALA A 137 -14.57 -3.05 -17.24
CA ALA A 137 -14.03 -4.39 -17.05
C ALA A 137 -12.53 -4.51 -17.37
N GLY A 138 -11.89 -3.48 -17.93
CA GLY A 138 -10.47 -3.51 -18.30
C GLY A 138 -10.14 -4.36 -19.54
N THR A 139 -11.13 -4.74 -20.34
CA THR A 139 -10.97 -5.67 -21.49
C THR A 139 -10.94 -4.96 -22.84
N LEU A 140 -10.65 -3.66 -22.89
CA LEU A 140 -10.72 -2.87 -24.13
C LEU A 140 -9.72 -3.37 -25.19
N ASP A 141 -8.50 -3.70 -24.77
CA ASP A 141 -7.41 -4.13 -25.65
C ASP A 141 -7.34 -5.65 -25.87
N ASP A 142 -8.23 -6.42 -25.20
CA ASP A 142 -8.24 -7.87 -25.29
C ASP A 142 -8.88 -8.37 -26.60
N PRO A 143 -8.16 -9.17 -27.42
CA PRO A 143 -8.68 -9.72 -28.67
C PRO A 143 -9.83 -10.73 -28.47
N ALA A 144 -9.93 -11.42 -27.33
CA ALA A 144 -10.97 -12.42 -27.08
C ALA A 144 -12.39 -11.81 -27.17
N PHE A 145 -12.54 -10.55 -26.75
CA PHE A 145 -13.81 -9.85 -26.72
C PHE A 145 -14.10 -9.02 -27.98
N ALA A 146 -13.16 -8.95 -28.93
CA ALA A 146 -13.33 -8.24 -30.19
C ALA A 146 -14.50 -8.80 -31.04
N ILE A 147 -14.88 -10.07 -30.82
CA ILE A 147 -15.99 -10.76 -31.50
C ILE A 147 -17.30 -9.99 -31.35
N HIS A 148 -17.56 -9.42 -30.16
CA HIS A 148 -18.82 -8.72 -29.87
C HIS A 148 -18.92 -7.34 -30.54
N THR A 149 -17.78 -6.75 -30.91
CA THR A 149 -17.70 -5.50 -31.66
C THR A 149 -17.45 -5.69 -33.16
N ALA A 150 -17.27 -6.92 -33.63
CA ALA A 150 -16.90 -7.23 -35.02
C ALA A 150 -17.93 -6.76 -36.06
N SER A 151 -19.19 -6.56 -35.67
CA SER A 151 -20.25 -6.10 -36.57
C SER A 151 -20.22 -4.59 -36.85
N PHE A 152 -19.38 -3.83 -36.14
CA PHE A 152 -19.28 -2.38 -36.22
C PHE A 152 -17.98 -1.97 -36.92
N THR A 153 -18.01 -0.83 -37.60
CA THR A 153 -16.79 -0.30 -38.24
C THR A 153 -15.87 0.31 -37.20
N LYS A 154 -14.57 0.35 -37.49
CA LYS A 154 -13.57 0.95 -36.58
C LYS A 154 -13.88 2.41 -36.28
N ASP A 155 -14.29 3.18 -37.29
CA ASP A 155 -14.70 4.58 -37.13
C ASP A 155 -15.89 4.75 -36.17
N GLN A 156 -16.84 3.82 -36.17
CA GLN A 156 -17.96 3.85 -35.23
C GLN A 156 -17.49 3.56 -33.80
N ILE A 157 -16.56 2.61 -33.63
CA ILE A 157 -15.97 2.27 -32.33
C ILE A 157 -15.18 3.47 -31.78
N GLU A 158 -14.35 4.11 -32.60
CA GLU A 158 -13.56 5.28 -32.20
C GLU A 158 -14.45 6.47 -31.80
N LYS A 159 -15.51 6.76 -32.57
CA LYS A 159 -16.50 7.79 -32.23
C LYS A 159 -17.24 7.47 -30.92
N ALA A 160 -17.62 6.21 -30.73
CA ALA A 160 -18.26 5.75 -29.50
C ALA A 160 -17.33 5.90 -28.29
N LEU A 161 -16.07 5.49 -28.41
CA LEU A 161 -15.07 5.64 -27.34
C LEU A 161 -14.80 7.10 -27.03
N LYS A 162 -14.69 7.96 -28.05
CA LYS A 162 -14.54 9.40 -27.87
C LYS A 162 -15.72 9.98 -27.09
N TYR A 163 -16.95 9.68 -27.51
CA TYR A 163 -18.16 10.11 -26.82
C TYR A 163 -18.22 9.60 -25.37
N LEU A 164 -17.89 8.33 -25.13
CA LEU A 164 -17.89 7.75 -23.79
C LEU A 164 -16.82 8.36 -22.88
N ARG A 165 -15.64 8.71 -23.42
CA ARG A 165 -14.57 9.39 -22.66
C ARG A 165 -14.94 10.81 -22.28
N GLU A 166 -15.70 11.51 -23.11
CA GLU A 166 -16.22 12.85 -22.84
C GLU A 166 -17.40 12.84 -21.86
N SER A 167 -18.33 11.88 -22.00
CA SER A 167 -19.58 11.83 -21.23
C SER A 167 -19.48 11.07 -19.90
N VAL A 168 -18.74 9.96 -19.87
CA VAL A 168 -18.60 9.09 -18.69
C VAL A 168 -17.10 8.91 -18.38
N PRO A 169 -16.56 9.70 -17.44
CA PRO A 169 -15.15 9.60 -17.06
C PRO A 169 -14.92 8.26 -16.34
N VAL A 170 -14.05 7.44 -16.93
CA VAL A 170 -13.64 6.13 -16.42
C VAL A 170 -12.12 6.05 -16.54
N ASN A 171 -11.45 5.62 -15.48
CA ASN A 171 -10.01 5.38 -15.47
C ASN A 171 -9.72 3.98 -16.03
N GLU A 172 -9.67 3.89 -17.37
CA GLU A 172 -9.43 2.65 -18.11
C GLU A 172 -8.14 1.94 -17.66
N VAL A 173 -7.07 2.70 -17.42
CA VAL A 173 -5.76 2.18 -16.97
C VAL A 173 -5.84 1.53 -15.59
N ILE A 174 -6.56 2.14 -14.65
CA ILE A 174 -6.70 1.60 -13.28
C ILE A 174 -7.53 0.32 -13.31
N ASN A 175 -8.65 0.33 -14.03
CA ASN A 175 -9.51 -0.85 -14.14
C ASN A 175 -8.80 -2.02 -14.84
N ALA A 176 -7.99 -1.74 -15.87
CA ALA A 176 -7.15 -2.75 -16.51
C ALA A 176 -6.07 -3.29 -15.57
N GLY A 177 -5.45 -2.42 -14.75
CA GLY A 177 -4.47 -2.83 -13.74
C GLY A 177 -5.08 -3.76 -12.69
N LEU A 178 -6.22 -3.39 -12.10
CA LEU A 178 -6.92 -4.21 -11.11
C LEU A 178 -7.31 -5.58 -11.67
N ARG A 179 -7.80 -5.62 -12.91
CA ARG A 179 -8.09 -6.88 -13.58
C ARG A 179 -6.84 -7.74 -13.77
N ALA A 180 -5.73 -7.13 -14.19
CA ALA A 180 -4.49 -7.86 -14.39
C ALA A 180 -3.96 -8.45 -13.07
N GLU A 181 -4.14 -7.75 -11.95
CA GLU A 181 -3.82 -8.27 -10.61
C GLU A 181 -4.69 -9.48 -10.24
N ASP A 182 -6.01 -9.41 -10.47
CA ASP A 182 -6.93 -10.51 -10.19
C ASP A 182 -6.67 -11.74 -11.07
N GLU A 183 -6.38 -11.55 -12.36
CA GLU A 183 -6.03 -12.63 -13.29
C GLU A 183 -4.68 -13.28 -12.92
N LEU A 184 -3.70 -12.48 -12.50
CA LEU A 184 -2.42 -13.00 -12.02
C LEU A 184 -2.59 -13.81 -10.72
N ALA A 185 -3.40 -13.32 -9.79
CA ALA A 185 -3.70 -14.02 -8.54
C ALA A 185 -4.42 -15.36 -8.79
N GLN A 186 -5.33 -15.41 -9.78
CA GLN A 186 -5.97 -16.67 -10.19
C GLN A 186 -4.96 -17.66 -10.76
N LEU A 187 -4.06 -17.22 -11.64
CA LEU A 187 -3.00 -18.08 -12.19
C LEU A 187 -2.04 -18.58 -11.09
N GLU A 188 -1.68 -17.74 -10.12
CA GLU A 188 -0.85 -18.14 -8.99
C GLU A 188 -1.55 -19.22 -8.15
N GLN A 189 -2.84 -19.04 -7.84
CA GLN A 189 -3.63 -20.05 -7.13
C GLN A 189 -3.76 -21.37 -7.91
N GLU A 190 -3.96 -21.31 -9.23
CA GLU A 190 -4.01 -22.50 -10.09
C GLU A 190 -2.65 -23.22 -10.13
N MET A 191 -1.54 -22.47 -10.20
CA MET A 191 -0.19 -23.05 -10.14
C MET A 191 0.09 -23.68 -8.78
N GLU A 192 -0.22 -23.00 -7.67
CA GLU A 192 -0.07 -23.54 -6.32
C GLU A 192 -0.94 -24.79 -6.12
N ALA A 193 -2.19 -24.79 -6.60
CA ALA A 193 -3.05 -25.96 -6.55
C ALA A 193 -2.47 -27.13 -7.35
N ALA A 194 -1.95 -26.88 -8.55
CA ALA A 194 -1.30 -27.88 -9.37
C ALA A 194 0.01 -28.41 -8.75
N GLU A 195 0.81 -27.54 -8.11
CA GLU A 195 2.01 -27.94 -7.37
C GLU A 195 1.66 -28.77 -6.14
N ASN A 196 0.68 -28.35 -5.35
CA ASN A 196 0.18 -29.10 -4.21
C ASN A 196 -0.37 -30.47 -4.62
N GLU A 197 -1.09 -30.55 -5.75
CA GLU A 197 -1.57 -31.83 -6.29
C GLU A 197 -0.41 -32.73 -6.73
N LYS A 198 0.64 -32.17 -7.35
CA LYS A 198 1.87 -32.91 -7.69
C LYS A 198 2.59 -33.41 -6.45
N LEU A 199 2.79 -32.56 -5.45
CA LEU A 199 3.42 -32.91 -4.17
C LEU A 199 2.62 -33.98 -3.42
N ALA A 200 1.29 -33.91 -3.43
CA ALA A 200 0.42 -34.92 -2.85
C ALA A 200 0.56 -36.27 -3.58
N LYS A 201 0.59 -36.27 -4.92
CA LYS A 201 0.84 -37.48 -5.71
C LYS A 201 2.22 -38.07 -5.47
N GLU A 202 3.26 -37.24 -5.33
CA GLU A 202 4.61 -37.70 -4.99
C GLU A 202 4.72 -38.23 -3.55
N ALA A 203 4.03 -37.61 -2.59
CA ALA A 203 3.96 -38.06 -1.21
C ALA A 203 3.25 -39.41 -1.11
N ALA A 204 2.13 -39.60 -1.81
CA ALA A 204 1.44 -40.88 -1.90
C ALA A 204 2.35 -41.98 -2.50
N LYS A 205 3.08 -41.66 -3.57
CA LYS A 205 4.03 -42.59 -4.21
C LYS A 205 5.23 -42.93 -3.31
N LYS A 206 5.69 -41.99 -2.47
CA LYS A 206 6.75 -42.21 -1.48
C LYS A 206 6.26 -42.97 -0.24
N GLU A 207 5.01 -42.81 0.19
CA GLU A 207 4.40 -43.63 1.25
C GLU A 207 4.24 -45.10 0.80
N GLU A 208 3.95 -45.36 -0.47
CA GLU A 208 3.93 -46.74 -1.01
C GLU A 208 5.32 -47.38 -1.09
N THR A 209 6.41 -46.60 -1.12
CA THR A 209 7.78 -47.13 -1.29
C THR A 209 8.64 -47.08 -0.01
N LYS A 210 8.21 -46.39 1.05
CA LYS A 210 8.92 -46.33 2.34
C LYS A 210 7.96 -46.26 3.53
N ALA A 211 7.45 -47.42 3.92
CA ALA A 211 7.17 -47.68 5.33
C ALA A 211 7.45 -49.16 5.61
N PRO A 212 8.43 -49.53 6.46
CA PRO A 212 8.24 -50.73 7.24
C PRO A 212 7.01 -50.44 8.10
N ALA A 213 5.94 -51.21 7.89
CA ALA A 213 4.74 -51.15 8.68
C ALA A 213 5.12 -51.37 10.16
N SER A 214 5.35 -50.29 10.90
CA SER A 214 5.40 -50.36 12.35
C SER A 214 3.96 -50.59 12.79
N SER A 215 3.64 -51.82 13.18
CA SER A 215 2.33 -52.23 13.66
C SER A 215 1.98 -51.44 14.93
N TYR A 216 1.27 -50.33 14.75
CA TYR A 216 0.64 -49.63 15.86
C TYR A 216 -0.54 -50.48 16.33
N THR A 217 -0.43 -51.06 17.53
CA THR A 217 -1.53 -51.77 18.17
C THR A 217 -2.37 -50.78 18.95
N PRO A 218 -3.64 -50.52 18.57
CA PRO A 218 -4.50 -49.58 19.27
C PRO A 218 -4.81 -50.08 20.69
N ASP A 219 -4.81 -49.18 21.66
CA ASP A 219 -5.14 -49.51 23.04
C ASP A 219 -6.61 -49.94 23.16
N PRO A 220 -6.90 -51.09 23.80
CA PRO A 220 -8.26 -51.61 23.88
C PRO A 220 -9.21 -50.74 24.72
N VAL A 221 -8.66 -49.85 25.57
CA VAL A 221 -9.44 -49.00 26.49
C VAL A 221 -9.81 -47.65 25.89
N TYR A 222 -8.89 -46.99 25.17
CA TYR A 222 -9.08 -45.62 24.68
C TYR A 222 -9.21 -45.52 23.14
N GLY A 223 -9.11 -46.64 22.43
CA GLY A 223 -9.32 -46.71 20.98
C GLY A 223 -8.18 -46.08 20.16
N HIS A 224 -8.48 -45.69 18.93
CA HIS A 224 -7.48 -45.25 17.96
C HIS A 224 -7.15 -43.75 18.11
N SER A 225 -5.99 -43.45 18.69
CA SER A 225 -5.49 -42.08 18.84
C SER A 225 -4.50 -41.71 17.73
N LYS A 226 -4.79 -40.62 17.01
CA LYS A 226 -3.91 -40.09 15.95
C LYS A 226 -2.57 -39.59 16.48
N PHE A 227 -2.52 -39.12 17.73
CA PHE A 227 -1.28 -38.69 18.37
C PHE A 227 -0.33 -39.85 18.65
N ASP A 228 -0.88 -41.03 18.96
CA ASP A 228 -0.08 -42.23 19.24
C ASP A 228 0.49 -42.87 17.97
N GLU A 229 -0.25 -42.81 16.86
CA GLU A 229 0.28 -43.12 15.53
C GLU A 229 1.49 -42.25 15.18
N ILE A 230 1.38 -40.92 15.40
CA ILE A 230 2.45 -39.97 15.13
C ILE A 230 3.66 -40.27 16.04
N ARG A 231 3.44 -40.56 17.32
CA ARG A 231 4.51 -40.95 18.26
C ARG A 231 5.20 -42.24 17.81
N ALA A 232 4.45 -43.28 17.45
CA ALA A 232 4.99 -44.55 16.98
C ALA A 232 5.81 -44.37 15.70
N ARG A 233 5.30 -43.60 14.73
CA ARG A 233 5.99 -43.26 13.48
C ARG A 233 7.30 -42.50 13.75
N ASN A 234 7.31 -41.56 14.68
CA ASN A 234 8.50 -40.79 15.03
C ASN A 234 9.54 -41.65 15.76
N VAL A 235 9.11 -42.55 16.64
CA VAL A 235 9.99 -43.52 17.30
C VAL A 235 10.59 -44.49 16.28
N ALA A 236 9.79 -44.99 15.34
CA ALA A 236 10.25 -45.87 14.27
C ALA A 236 11.28 -45.18 13.36
N LYS A 237 11.02 -43.92 12.96
CA LYS A 237 11.97 -43.12 12.19
C LYS A 237 13.29 -42.90 12.92
N ARG A 238 13.23 -42.58 14.22
CA ARG A 238 14.43 -42.38 15.04
C ARG A 238 15.24 -43.66 15.18
N LYS A 239 14.59 -44.78 15.47
CA LYS A 239 15.25 -46.09 15.55
C LYS A 239 15.86 -46.52 14.21
N ALA A 240 15.20 -46.23 13.10
CA ALA A 240 15.73 -46.52 11.76
C ALA A 240 16.95 -45.64 11.44
N GLN A 241 16.94 -44.37 11.84
CA GLN A 241 18.09 -43.47 11.71
C GLN A 241 19.25 -43.91 12.61
N GLU A 242 18.99 -44.23 13.88
CA GLU A 242 20.00 -44.75 14.81
C GLU A 242 20.58 -46.09 14.31
N ALA A 243 19.77 -46.99 13.78
CA ALA A 243 20.25 -48.25 13.20
C ALA A 243 21.11 -48.01 11.94
N ALA A 244 20.71 -47.08 11.06
CA ALA A 244 21.50 -46.71 9.89
C ALA A 244 22.84 -46.07 10.29
N GLU A 245 22.82 -45.15 11.27
CA GLU A 245 24.05 -44.53 11.80
C GLU A 245 24.93 -45.55 12.53
N GLU A 246 24.37 -46.54 13.22
CA GLU A 246 25.13 -47.63 13.83
C GLU A 246 25.74 -48.57 12.79
N GLU A 247 25.03 -48.89 11.71
CA GLU A 247 25.55 -49.67 10.59
C GLU A 247 26.66 -48.92 9.86
N GLU A 248 26.49 -47.61 9.64
CA GLU A 248 27.53 -46.73 9.08
C GLU A 248 28.75 -46.63 10.00
N ARG A 249 28.54 -46.51 11.32
CA ARG A 249 29.64 -46.54 12.31
C ARG A 249 30.36 -47.89 12.32
N LYS A 250 29.63 -49.00 12.34
CA LYS A 250 30.21 -50.36 12.27
C LYS A 250 30.95 -50.59 10.96
N ALA A 251 30.44 -50.06 9.84
CA ALA A 251 31.11 -50.12 8.55
C ALA A 251 32.38 -49.24 8.50
N ALA A 252 32.36 -48.06 9.13
CA ALA A 252 33.52 -47.18 9.26
C ALA A 252 34.59 -47.76 10.21
N GLU A 253 34.18 -48.42 11.29
CA GLU A 253 35.05 -49.18 12.19
C GLU A 253 35.68 -50.39 11.48
N ALA A 254 34.90 -51.13 10.68
CA ALA A 254 35.42 -52.23 9.86
C ALA A 254 36.38 -51.76 8.74
N ARG A 255 36.23 -50.51 8.29
CA ARG A 255 37.17 -49.83 7.36
C ARG A 255 38.39 -49.23 8.05
N GLY A 256 38.46 -49.26 9.38
CA GLY A 256 39.61 -48.81 10.17
C GLY A 256 39.74 -47.28 10.33
N GLU A 257 38.70 -46.50 10.04
CA GLU A 257 38.78 -45.02 10.04
C GLU A 257 38.45 -44.38 11.40
N VAL A 258 37.96 -45.13 12.40
CA VAL A 258 37.49 -44.55 13.67
C VAL A 258 38.24 -45.15 14.87
N ALA A 259 39.02 -44.32 15.57
CA ALA A 259 39.63 -44.66 16.84
C ALA A 259 38.53 -44.79 17.91
N SER A 260 38.18 -46.03 18.26
CA SER A 260 37.19 -46.35 19.30
C SER A 260 37.74 -45.95 20.68
N GLY A 261 37.24 -44.83 21.22
CA GLY A 261 37.51 -44.35 22.59
C GLY A 261 36.21 -44.26 23.40
N PRO A 262 36.27 -44.32 24.75
CA PRO A 262 35.08 -44.46 25.58
C PRO A 262 34.20 -43.20 25.60
N LEU A 263 32.88 -43.42 25.71
CA LEU A 263 31.80 -42.42 25.72
C LEU A 263 32.15 -41.16 26.54
N ALA A 264 32.18 -40.01 25.87
CA ALA A 264 32.19 -38.71 26.54
C ALA A 264 30.82 -38.46 27.19
N LYS A 265 30.82 -38.15 28.48
CA LYS A 265 29.62 -37.78 29.25
C LYS A 265 28.98 -36.54 28.63
N ALA A 266 27.67 -36.61 28.33
CA ALA A 266 26.85 -35.48 27.94
C ALA A 266 26.68 -34.51 29.13
N GLY A 267 27.69 -33.68 29.35
CA GLY A 267 27.74 -32.72 30.45
C GLY A 267 28.35 -31.42 29.96
N GLU A 268 27.65 -30.75 29.05
CA GLU A 268 27.68 -29.32 28.77
C GLU A 268 26.75 -29.15 27.57
N GLN A 269 25.57 -28.55 27.80
CA GLN A 269 24.72 -28.11 26.70
C GLN A 269 25.55 -27.09 25.90
N LYS A 270 26.16 -27.54 24.80
CA LYS A 270 26.68 -26.64 23.79
C LYS A 270 25.48 -25.81 23.33
N GLU A 271 25.42 -24.58 23.83
CA GLU A 271 24.49 -23.57 23.34
C GLU A 271 24.55 -23.61 21.81
N ARG A 272 23.37 -23.71 21.19
CA ARG A 272 23.25 -23.81 19.73
C ARG A 272 24.08 -22.70 19.14
N GLN A 273 25.16 -23.06 18.43
CA GLN A 273 26.05 -22.07 17.84
C GLN A 273 25.21 -21.25 16.87
N ILE A 274 24.96 -20.00 17.25
CA ILE A 274 24.21 -19.05 16.44
C ILE A 274 25.05 -18.81 15.20
N SER A 275 24.62 -19.37 14.06
CA SER A 275 25.37 -19.36 12.81
C SER A 275 25.53 -17.97 12.21
N ASN A 276 24.67 -17.02 12.58
CA ASN A 276 24.72 -15.65 12.11
C ASN A 276 25.62 -14.77 13.02
N PRO A 277 26.71 -14.19 12.48
CA PRO A 277 27.68 -13.44 13.28
C PRO A 277 27.10 -12.19 13.93
N ARG A 278 26.17 -11.47 13.26
CA ARG A 278 25.54 -10.27 13.83
C ARG A 278 24.66 -10.61 15.03
N ILE A 279 23.91 -11.70 14.94
CA ILE A 279 23.01 -12.14 16.01
C ILE A 279 23.85 -12.58 17.21
N ALA A 280 24.95 -13.31 16.97
CA ALA A 280 25.90 -13.68 18.02
C ALA A 280 26.50 -12.45 18.74
N GLU A 281 26.82 -11.37 18.02
CA GLU A 281 27.27 -10.11 18.63
C GLU A 281 26.21 -9.46 19.54
N TYR A 282 24.94 -9.44 19.12
CA TYR A 282 23.85 -8.92 19.95
C TYR A 282 23.62 -9.78 21.19
N HIS A 283 23.65 -11.11 21.06
CA HIS A 283 23.53 -12.02 22.20
C HIS A 283 24.67 -11.83 23.20
N ARG A 284 25.91 -11.72 22.73
CA ARG A 284 27.08 -11.45 23.58
C ARG A 284 26.96 -10.12 24.32
N LYS A 285 26.46 -9.07 23.66
CA LYS A 285 26.22 -7.75 24.27
C LYS A 285 25.04 -7.75 25.26
N ALA A 286 24.06 -8.63 25.05
CA ALA A 286 22.92 -8.79 25.95
C ALA A 286 23.25 -9.65 27.18
N GLN A 287 24.18 -10.60 27.04
CA GLN A 287 24.62 -11.50 28.10
C GLN A 287 25.81 -10.97 28.92
N SER A 288 26.40 -9.82 28.54
CA SER A 288 27.43 -9.18 29.35
C SER A 288 26.79 -8.51 30.57
N ASP A 289 27.26 -8.83 31.77
CA ASP A 289 26.89 -8.16 33.02
C ASP A 289 27.38 -6.70 33.00
N LEU A 290 26.56 -5.79 32.48
CA LEU A 290 26.86 -4.36 32.44
C LEU A 290 26.45 -3.71 33.77
N GLU A 291 27.42 -3.42 34.62
CA GLU A 291 27.20 -2.78 35.93
C GLU A 291 26.83 -1.28 35.82
N ALA A 292 27.10 -0.64 34.68
CA ALA A 292 26.69 0.73 34.40
C ALA A 292 26.19 0.93 32.95
N PRO A 293 25.22 1.85 32.71
CA PRO A 293 24.78 2.19 31.36
C PRO A 293 25.93 2.73 30.49
N PRO A 294 25.93 2.45 29.18
CA PRO A 294 26.97 2.95 28.28
C PRO A 294 27.03 4.49 28.30
N GLU A 295 28.26 5.01 28.35
CA GLU A 295 28.53 6.45 28.38
C GLU A 295 28.22 7.11 27.01
N LEU A 296 26.94 7.43 26.78
CA LEU A 296 26.50 8.19 25.62
C LEU A 296 26.62 9.69 25.84
N LYS A 297 27.06 10.43 24.82
CA LYS A 297 27.11 11.90 24.86
C LYS A 297 25.70 12.48 24.89
N ALA A 298 25.50 13.63 25.54
CA ALA A 298 24.18 14.24 25.68
C ALA A 298 23.45 14.46 24.33
N TRP A 299 24.19 14.82 23.28
CA TRP A 299 23.63 15.02 21.94
C TRP A 299 23.17 13.71 21.30
N GLU A 300 23.85 12.57 21.54
CA GLU A 300 23.44 11.25 21.03
C GLU A 300 22.12 10.79 21.65
N ARG A 301 21.84 11.24 22.87
CA ARG A 301 20.56 11.00 23.56
C ARG A 301 19.43 11.87 23.02
N ILE A 302 19.73 13.13 22.71
CA ILE A 302 18.70 14.11 22.31
C ILE A 302 18.39 14.03 20.82
N LEU A 303 19.39 13.80 19.97
CA LEU A 303 19.26 13.79 18.51
C LEU A 303 18.12 12.91 17.98
N PRO A 304 17.94 11.64 18.40
CA PRO A 304 16.85 10.81 17.87
C PRO A 304 15.46 11.35 18.26
N SER A 305 15.31 11.92 19.46
CA SER A 305 14.04 12.53 19.87
C SER A 305 13.79 13.86 19.15
N ALA A 306 14.83 14.68 18.99
CA ALA A 306 14.76 15.97 18.32
C ALA A 306 14.48 15.83 16.82
N THR A 307 15.04 14.81 16.15
CA THR A 307 14.75 14.54 14.74
C THR A 307 13.30 14.14 14.53
N ILE A 308 12.74 13.28 15.41
CA ILE A 308 11.33 12.92 15.36
C ILE A 308 10.45 14.15 15.55
N VAL A 309 10.74 14.99 16.55
CA VAL A 309 9.98 16.24 16.78
C VAL A 309 10.08 17.17 15.57
N ALA A 310 11.26 17.35 14.99
CA ALA A 310 11.44 18.16 13.79
C ALA A 310 10.67 17.62 12.59
N LEU A 311 10.63 16.28 12.40
CA LEU A 311 9.84 15.64 11.35
C LEU A 311 8.33 15.83 11.57
N VAL A 312 7.86 15.71 12.81
CA VAL A 312 6.44 15.94 13.15
C VAL A 312 6.06 17.40 12.91
N ILE A 313 6.88 18.36 13.35
CA ILE A 313 6.64 19.80 13.11
C ILE A 313 6.66 20.10 11.62
N GLY A 314 7.62 19.55 10.87
CA GLY A 314 7.71 19.71 9.42
C GLY A 314 6.49 19.11 8.69
N PHE A 315 6.03 17.94 9.12
CA PHE A 315 4.83 17.30 8.60
C PHE A 315 3.57 18.13 8.89
N LEU A 316 3.41 18.61 10.12
CA LEU A 316 2.29 19.49 10.50
C LEU A 316 2.31 20.79 9.70
N ALA A 317 3.48 21.39 9.48
CA ALA A 317 3.63 22.56 8.63
C ALA A 317 3.24 22.27 7.17
N ALA A 318 3.66 21.13 6.62
CA ALA A 318 3.28 20.71 5.27
C ALA A 318 1.76 20.50 5.15
N VAL A 319 1.14 19.79 6.11
CA VAL A 319 -0.31 19.61 6.16
C VAL A 319 -1.03 20.96 6.23
N ALA A 320 -0.53 21.91 7.04
CA ALA A 320 -1.11 23.25 7.13
C ALA A 320 -1.08 24.03 5.81
N THR A 321 -0.12 23.76 4.92
CA THR A 321 -0.09 24.41 3.58
C THR A 321 -1.08 23.84 2.58
N VAL A 322 -1.48 22.56 2.76
CA VAL A 322 -2.41 21.86 1.86
C VAL A 322 -3.84 21.87 2.41
N TYR A 323 -4.01 22.14 3.70
CA TYR A 323 -5.31 22.12 4.35
C TYR A 323 -6.20 23.28 3.89
N GLU A 324 -7.32 22.94 3.24
CA GLU A 324 -8.40 23.87 2.92
C GLU A 324 -9.49 23.78 3.99
N GLU A 325 -9.87 24.91 4.57
CA GLU A 325 -10.93 24.91 5.58
C GLU A 325 -12.29 24.56 4.95
N PRO A 326 -13.12 23.75 5.62
CA PRO A 326 -14.47 23.46 5.16
C PRO A 326 -15.34 24.72 5.13
N ASP A 327 -16.22 24.83 4.14
CA ASP A 327 -17.11 25.98 3.95
C ASP A 327 -17.96 26.25 5.22
N ALA A 328 -18.21 27.53 5.50
CA ALA A 328 -18.84 28.00 6.75
C ALA A 328 -20.23 27.40 6.98
N ARG A 329 -20.94 27.02 5.91
CA ARG A 329 -22.27 26.39 5.94
C ARG A 329 -22.30 25.04 6.64
N TYR A 330 -21.15 24.37 6.75
CA TYR A 330 -21.02 23.07 7.41
C TYR A 330 -20.46 23.18 8.84
N ARG A 331 -20.24 24.40 9.35
CA ARG A 331 -19.67 24.63 10.69
C ARG A 331 -20.80 24.84 11.70
N VAL A 332 -20.64 24.26 12.89
CA VAL A 332 -21.53 24.50 14.05
C VAL A 332 -21.48 25.97 14.49
N PHE A 333 -20.30 26.59 14.36
CA PHE A 333 -20.08 28.02 14.60
C PHE A 333 -19.53 28.68 13.32
N PRO A 334 -20.40 29.24 12.47
CA PRO A 334 -19.99 29.82 11.18
C PRO A 334 -19.06 31.03 11.32
N ASP A 335 -19.20 31.78 12.42
CA ASP A 335 -18.48 33.04 12.64
C ASP A 335 -17.06 32.85 13.21
N ILE A 336 -16.68 31.62 13.57
CA ILE A 336 -15.39 31.30 14.19
C ILE A 336 -14.57 30.44 13.23
N SER A 337 -13.29 30.76 13.05
CA SER A 337 -12.42 29.92 12.21
C SER A 337 -12.18 28.56 12.87
N THR A 338 -11.96 27.52 12.06
CA THR A 338 -11.82 26.14 12.56
C THR A 338 -10.68 26.01 13.58
N ALA A 339 -9.55 26.68 13.32
CA ALA A 339 -8.41 26.74 14.24
C ALA A 339 -8.75 27.39 15.59
N HIS A 340 -9.55 28.45 15.61
CA HIS A 340 -9.94 29.10 16.87
C HIS A 340 -10.91 28.24 17.67
N ALA A 341 -11.82 27.54 16.98
CA ALA A 341 -12.74 26.61 17.63
C ALA A 341 -11.99 25.44 18.31
N THR A 342 -10.99 24.86 17.65
CA THR A 342 -10.19 23.76 18.22
C THR A 342 -9.32 24.23 19.38
N LEU A 343 -8.61 25.35 19.23
CA LEU A 343 -7.81 25.92 20.31
C LEU A 343 -8.68 26.32 21.50
N GLY A 344 -9.81 26.98 21.25
CA GLY A 344 -10.77 27.36 22.28
C GLY A 344 -11.33 26.15 23.03
N ALA A 345 -11.66 25.06 22.32
CA ALA A 345 -12.12 23.83 22.96
C ALA A 345 -11.05 23.20 23.87
N ILE A 346 -9.79 23.14 23.41
CA ILE A 346 -8.69 22.61 24.23
C ILE A 346 -8.47 23.47 25.47
N ILE A 347 -8.48 24.80 25.32
CA ILE A 347 -8.36 25.73 26.45
C ILE A 347 -9.53 25.55 27.43
N ALA A 348 -10.76 25.48 26.92
CA ALA A 348 -11.95 25.30 27.74
C ALA A 348 -11.92 23.98 28.52
N ILE A 349 -11.48 22.88 27.91
CA ILE A 349 -11.31 21.58 28.59
C ILE A 349 -10.26 21.69 29.69
N ASN A 350 -9.11 22.30 29.42
CA ASN A 350 -8.06 22.48 30.44
C ASN A 350 -8.54 23.35 31.61
N VAL A 351 -9.28 24.42 31.34
CA VAL A 351 -9.88 25.27 32.38
C VAL A 351 -10.94 24.50 33.17
N LEU A 352 -11.75 23.65 32.52
CA LEU A 352 -12.74 22.81 33.17
C LEU A 352 -12.08 21.79 34.10
N VAL A 353 -11.04 21.09 33.64
CA VAL A 353 -10.26 20.15 34.45
C VAL A 353 -9.62 20.87 35.64
N TRP A 354 -9.07 22.06 35.44
CA TRP A 354 -8.52 22.87 36.52
C TRP A 354 -9.60 23.30 37.52
N ALA A 355 -10.78 23.73 37.07
CA ALA A 355 -11.88 24.12 37.95
C ALA A 355 -12.45 22.91 38.72
N ALA A 356 -12.60 21.77 38.07
CA ALA A 356 -13.07 20.52 38.69
C ALA A 356 -12.05 19.95 39.68
N GLY A 357 -10.76 19.98 39.35
CA GLY A 357 -9.67 19.57 40.23
C GLY A 357 -9.43 20.54 41.39
N GLY A 358 -9.59 21.85 41.16
CA GLY A 358 -9.51 22.89 42.19
C GLY A 358 -10.65 22.81 43.20
N SER A 359 -11.84 22.38 42.76
CA SER A 359 -12.99 22.15 43.63
C SER A 359 -12.82 20.97 44.61
N LEU A 360 -11.83 20.09 44.37
CA LEU A 360 -11.50 18.95 45.24
C LEU A 360 -10.44 19.27 46.32
N LEU A 361 -9.75 20.41 46.23
CA LEU A 361 -8.80 20.87 47.27
C LEU A 361 -9.38 21.95 48.21
N SER A 362 -10.56 22.50 47.93
CA SER A 362 -11.26 23.42 48.84
C SER A 362 -12.23 22.66 49.76
N GLY A 363 -11.73 21.70 50.53
CA GLY A 363 -12.43 21.18 51.70
C GLY A 363 -12.40 22.21 52.84
N PRO A 364 -13.49 22.38 53.62
CA PRO A 364 -13.54 23.38 54.67
C PRO A 364 -12.50 23.05 55.76
N CYS A 365 -11.60 23.99 56.02
CA CYS A 365 -10.79 24.02 57.24
C CYS A 365 -11.75 24.05 58.44
N SER A 366 -12.02 22.87 59.03
CA SER A 366 -12.64 22.76 60.34
C SER A 366 -11.59 23.12 61.38
N THR A 367 -11.64 24.36 61.85
CA THR A 367 -11.03 24.82 63.10
C THR A 367 -11.52 23.96 64.26
N SER A 368 -10.64 23.14 64.85
CA SER A 368 -10.90 22.52 66.17
C SER A 368 -10.16 23.30 67.25
N THR A 369 -10.95 23.87 68.17
CA THR A 369 -10.55 24.28 69.52
C THR A 369 -10.55 23.10 70.48
#